data_AF-A0A392MYY1-F1
#
_entry.id   AF-A0A392MYY1-F1
#
_cell.length_a   1.000
_cell.length_b   1.000
_cell.length_c   1.000
_cell.angle_alpha   90.00
_cell.angle_beta   90.00
_cell.angle_gamma   90.00
#
_symmetry.space_group_name_H-M   'P 1'
#
loop_
_entity.id
_entity.type
_entity.pdbx_description
1 polymer ?
#
loop_
_entity_poly.entity_id
_entity_poly.type
_entity_poly.pdbx_seq_one_letter_code
_entity_poly.pdbx_strand_id
1 'polypeptide(L)'
;AVKAIKEGGSVVALTGAVTPPGFRFVVTSNGAVLKKLNPYLESGKVKPIIDPKGPFTFAQVAEAFSYIETNKATGKVVIFPIP
;
A
#
# COMPACT_ATOMS: atom_id res chain seq x y z
N ALA A 1 -3.04 14.86 -11.21
CA ALA A 1 -1.63 14.42 -11.36
C ALA A 1 -0.95 15.11 -12.55
N VAL A 2 -1.41 14.91 -13.79
CA VAL A 2 -0.77 15.53 -14.99
C VAL A 2 -0.69 17.06 -14.97
N LYS A 3 -1.65 17.73 -14.33
CA LYS A 3 -1.62 19.21 -14.17
C LYS A 3 -0.64 19.72 -13.10
N ALA A 4 -0.08 18.83 -12.28
CA ALA A 4 0.81 19.17 -11.17
C ALA A 4 2.27 18.72 -11.41
N ILE A 5 2.53 18.11 -12.57
CA ILE A 5 3.85 17.61 -12.94
C ILE A 5 4.76 18.77 -13.36
N LYS A 6 6.05 18.69 -13.00
CA LYS A 6 7.07 19.59 -13.57
C LYS A 6 7.41 19.15 -15.00
N GLU A 7 7.98 20.06 -15.77
CA GLU A 7 8.57 19.74 -17.07
C GLU A 7 9.57 18.58 -16.94
N GLY A 8 9.49 17.59 -17.85
CA GLY A 8 10.31 16.37 -17.80
C GLY A 8 9.94 15.35 -16.72
N GLY A 9 8.92 15.59 -15.89
CA GLY A 9 8.50 14.65 -14.85
C GLY A 9 7.77 13.42 -15.39
N SER A 10 7.45 12.48 -14.49
CA SER A 10 6.62 11.30 -14.83
C SER A 10 5.36 11.21 -13.97
N VAL A 11 4.26 10.76 -14.58
CA VAL A 11 3.01 10.40 -13.86
C VAL A 11 2.81 8.89 -13.96
N VAL A 12 2.84 8.22 -12.82
CA VAL A 12 2.57 6.78 -12.71
C VAL A 12 1.37 6.58 -11.80
N ALA A 13 0.39 5.79 -12.23
CA ALA A 13 -0.76 5.41 -11.41
C ALA A 13 -0.86 3.89 -11.25
N LEU A 14 -1.37 3.44 -10.11
CA LEU A 14 -1.57 2.01 -9.82
C LEU A 14 -3.00 1.53 -10.15
N THR A 15 -3.96 2.46 -10.12
CA THR A 15 -5.39 2.19 -10.35
C THR A 15 -6.05 3.31 -11.14
N GLY A 16 -7.23 3.03 -11.69
CA GLY A 16 -8.05 3.97 -12.43
C GLY A 16 -7.55 4.27 -13.85
N ALA A 17 -8.29 5.14 -14.54
CA ALA A 17 -7.92 5.68 -15.84
C ALA A 17 -6.80 6.72 -15.69
N VAL A 18 -5.89 6.78 -16.68
CA VAL A 18 -4.76 7.72 -16.67
C VAL A 18 -4.74 8.49 -17.97
N THR A 19 -4.67 9.82 -17.86
CA THR A 19 -4.53 10.71 -19.02
C THR A 19 -3.05 10.78 -19.43
N PRO A 20 -2.73 10.69 -20.73
CA PRO A 20 -1.38 10.99 -21.23
C PRO A 20 -0.88 12.37 -20.75
N PRO A 21 0.43 12.51 -20.46
CA PRO A 21 1.50 11.52 -20.66
C PRO A 21 1.62 10.47 -19.55
N GLY A 22 0.68 10.41 -18.59
CA GLY A 22 0.73 9.40 -17.54
C GLY A 22 0.42 8.00 -18.05
N PHE A 23 0.89 6.99 -17.31
CA PHE A 23 0.60 5.59 -17.58
C PHE A 23 0.23 4.81 -16.33
N ARG A 24 -0.49 3.70 -16.52
CA ARG A 24 -0.83 2.76 -15.45
C ARG A 24 0.24 1.68 -15.35
N PHE A 25 0.66 1.39 -14.13
CA PHE A 25 1.58 0.29 -13.83
C PHE A 25 0.93 -0.68 -12.85
N VAL A 26 1.01 -1.97 -13.14
CA VAL A 26 0.59 -3.04 -12.23
C VAL A 26 1.85 -3.67 -11.65
N VAL A 27 1.97 -3.63 -10.32
CA VAL A 27 3.16 -4.14 -9.64
C VAL A 27 3.30 -5.66 -9.79
N THR A 28 4.50 -6.13 -10.09
CA THR A 28 4.85 -7.56 -10.04
C THR A 28 5.43 -7.88 -8.67
N SER A 29 4.87 -8.88 -7.99
CA SER A 29 5.42 -9.35 -6.70
C SER A 29 6.80 -9.98 -6.90
N ASN A 30 7.80 -9.49 -6.18
CA ASN A 30 9.18 -9.98 -6.29
C ASN A 30 9.91 -9.88 -4.94
N GLY A 31 10.27 -11.04 -4.37
CA GLY A 31 11.01 -11.12 -3.10
C GLY A 31 12.39 -10.44 -3.12
N ALA A 32 13.02 -10.27 -4.28
CA ALA A 32 14.29 -9.54 -4.40
C ALA A 32 14.15 -8.06 -4.00
N VAL A 33 12.97 -7.46 -4.19
CA VAL A 33 12.70 -6.08 -3.75
C VAL A 33 12.70 -6.01 -2.22
N LEU A 34 12.13 -7.00 -1.53
CA LEU A 34 12.16 -7.08 -0.06
C LEU A 34 13.60 -7.21 0.47
N LYS A 35 14.44 -8.05 -0.17
CA LYS A 35 15.86 -8.15 0.18
C LYS A 35 16.58 -6.81 0.05
N LYS A 36 16.29 -6.05 -1.01
CA LYS A 36 16.85 -4.70 -1.21
C LYS A 36 16.39 -3.70 -0.15
N LEU A 37 15.16 -3.84 0.35
CA LEU A 37 14.60 -2.96 1.39
C LEU A 37 15.08 -3.33 2.80
N ASN A 38 15.55 -4.56 3.02
CA ASN A 38 15.87 -5.09 4.35
C ASN A 38 16.74 -4.17 5.24
N PRO A 39 17.84 -3.57 4.76
CA PRO A 39 18.66 -2.69 5.60
C PRO A 39 17.90 -1.45 6.15
N TYR A 40 16.88 -0.99 5.43
CA TYR A 40 16.05 0.14 5.83
C TYR A 40 14.96 -0.26 6.83
N LEU A 41 14.46 -1.50 6.71
CA LEU A 41 13.51 -2.09 7.64
C LEU A 41 14.19 -2.35 8.99
N GLU A 42 15.36 -3.00 8.97
CA GLU A 42 16.15 -3.33 10.17
C GLU A 42 16.64 -2.07 10.89
N SER A 43 17.06 -1.04 10.15
CA SER A 43 17.47 0.25 10.75
C SER A 43 16.29 1.13 11.18
N GLY A 44 15.04 0.74 10.89
CA GLY A 44 13.84 1.51 11.22
C GLY A 44 13.70 2.83 10.43
N LYS A 45 14.49 3.05 9.38
CA LYS A 45 14.32 4.17 8.44
C LYS A 45 13.04 4.04 7.63
N VAL A 46 12.62 2.81 7.36
CA VAL A 46 11.30 2.47 6.82
C VAL A 46 10.55 1.68 7.89
N LYS A 47 9.36 2.15 8.26
CA LYS A 47 8.54 1.54 9.32
C LYS A 47 7.21 1.04 8.76
N PRO A 48 6.69 -0.09 9.26
CA PRO A 48 5.32 -0.48 8.97
C PRO A 48 4.35 0.50 9.63
N ILE A 49 3.27 0.83 8.92
CA ILE A 49 2.14 1.59 9.48
C ILE A 49 0.95 0.64 9.52
N ILE A 50 0.57 0.25 10.72
CA ILE A 50 -0.61 -0.58 10.99
C ILE A 50 -1.75 0.35 11.36
N ASP A 51 -2.93 0.07 10.82
CA ASP A 51 -4.12 0.83 11.15
C ASP A 51 -4.46 0.70 12.64
N PRO A 52 -4.78 1.81 13.35
CA PRO A 52 -5.06 1.78 14.78
C PRO A 52 -6.31 0.97 15.16
N LYS A 53 -7.19 0.61 14.21
CA LYS A 53 -8.33 -0.28 14.47
C LYS A 53 -7.96 -1.76 14.50
N GLY A 54 -6.75 -2.11 14.08
CA GLY A 54 -6.24 -3.47 14.09
C GLY A 54 -5.22 -3.74 15.22
N PRO A 55 -4.70 -4.99 15.30
CA PRO A 55 -5.04 -6.11 14.44
C PRO A 55 -6.47 -6.63 14.70
N PHE A 56 -7.11 -7.14 13.64
CA PHE A 56 -8.37 -7.87 13.73
C PHE A 56 -8.06 -9.35 13.95
N THR A 57 -8.85 -10.05 14.76
CA THR A 57 -8.69 -11.52 14.89
C THR A 57 -9.19 -12.23 13.64
N PHE A 58 -8.84 -13.51 13.44
CA PHE A 58 -9.32 -14.29 12.30
C PHE A 58 -10.85 -14.40 12.22
N ALA A 59 -11.54 -14.38 13.37
CA ALA A 59 -13.01 -14.36 13.42
C ALA A 59 -13.60 -13.06 12.85
N GLN A 60 -12.81 -11.98 12.77
CA GLN A 60 -13.25 -10.64 12.40
C GLN A 60 -12.88 -10.25 10.95
N VAL A 61 -12.61 -11.24 10.08
CA VAL A 61 -12.20 -10.97 8.69
C VAL A 61 -13.27 -10.19 7.91
N ALA A 62 -14.56 -10.50 8.11
CA ALA A 62 -15.65 -9.79 7.44
C ALA A 62 -15.72 -8.31 7.84
N GLU A 63 -15.49 -8.02 9.13
CA GLU A 63 -15.43 -6.67 9.69
C GLU A 63 -14.20 -5.92 9.20
N ALA A 64 -13.05 -6.59 9.09
CA ALA A 64 -11.83 -6.02 8.54
C ALA A 64 -12.01 -5.61 7.07
N PHE A 65 -12.69 -6.44 6.25
CA PHE A 65 -13.06 -6.09 4.88
C PHE A 65 -14.06 -4.94 4.81
N SER A 66 -15.12 -5.01 5.63
CA SER A 66 -16.09 -3.90 5.72
C SER A 66 -15.40 -2.58 6.08
N TYR A 67 -14.38 -2.62 6.94
CA TYR A 67 -13.61 -1.43 7.29
C TYR A 67 -12.73 -0.93 6.14
N ILE A 68 -11.96 -1.79 5.46
CA ILE A 68 -11.08 -1.34 4.38
C ILE A 68 -11.87 -0.72 3.21
N GLU A 69 -13.07 -1.23 2.94
CA GLU A 69 -13.99 -0.71 1.92
C GLU A 69 -14.54 0.69 2.23
N THR A 70 -14.49 1.12 3.51
CA THR A 70 -14.84 2.51 3.86
C THR A 70 -13.83 3.54 3.36
N ASN A 71 -12.67 3.11 2.85
CA ASN A 71 -11.54 3.97 2.45
C ASN A 71 -10.99 4.88 3.57
N LYS A 72 -11.22 4.52 4.84
CA LYS A 72 -10.75 5.28 6.02
C LYS A 72 -9.53 4.65 6.70
N ALA A 73 -8.92 3.64 6.11
CA ALA A 73 -7.74 2.99 6.68
C ALA A 73 -6.51 3.90 6.60
N THR A 74 -5.78 4.02 7.70
CA THR A 74 -4.45 4.63 7.78
C THR A 74 -3.40 3.52 7.89
N GLY A 75 -2.71 3.23 6.79
CA GLY A 75 -1.72 2.15 6.75
C GLY A 75 -2.33 0.80 6.33
N LYS A 76 -2.00 -0.27 7.05
CA LYS A 76 -2.43 -1.65 6.73
C LYS A 76 -3.42 -2.19 7.77
N VAL A 77 -4.51 -2.77 7.29
CA VAL A 77 -5.40 -3.63 8.07
C VAL A 77 -4.75 -5.02 8.16
N VAL A 78 -4.51 -5.50 9.37
CA VAL A 78 -3.79 -6.76 9.65
C VAL A 78 -4.72 -7.74 10.36
N ILE A 79 -4.69 -9.00 9.95
CA ILE A 79 -5.37 -10.11 10.62
C ILE A 79 -4.36 -10.90 11.45
N PHE A 80 -4.57 -10.95 12.77
CA PHE A 80 -3.72 -11.69 13.70
C PHE A 80 -4.45 -11.93 15.04
N PRO A 81 -4.30 -13.10 15.69
CA PRO A 81 -3.68 -14.32 15.17
C PRO A 81 -4.58 -15.03 14.13
N ILE A 82 -3.94 -15.85 13.28
CA ILE A 82 -4.60 -16.76 12.33
C ILE A 82 -4.38 -18.20 12.87
N PRO A 83 -5.43 -19.04 12.95
CA PRO A 83 -5.32 -20.45 13.38
C PRO A 83 -4.41 -21.30 12.50
#